data_AF-A0A924IJV2-F1
#
_entry.id   AF-A0A924IJV2-F1
#
_cell.length_a   1.000
_cell.length_b   1.000
_cell.length_c   1.000
_cell.angle_alpha   90.00
_cell.angle_beta   90.00
_cell.angle_gamma   90.00
#
_symmetry.space_group_name_H-M   'P 1'
#
loop_
_entity.id
_entity.type
_entity.pdbx_description
1 polymer ?
#
loop_
_entity_poly.entity_id
_entity_poly.type
_entity_poly.pdbx_seq_one_letter_code
_entity_poly.pdbx_strand_id
1 'polypeptide(L)'
;MRKPKVAPNKPEGKPVSVQELVPVGGFKLVDNSVVQLDSRKRLALGRVPAQCDGFQVYCNEVGQILLDPIKAVPTRTLWLDHHPQAKAQVLEGLAALADGRFVTGPDLDAYPDDDDT
;
A
#
# COMPACT_ATOMS: atom_id res chain seq x y z
N MET A 1 -57.39 -4.57 26.55
CA MET A 1 -56.47 -3.43 26.40
C MET A 1 -55.03 -3.91 26.61
N ARG A 2 -54.22 -4.00 25.55
CA ARG A 2 -52.80 -4.37 25.62
C ARG A 2 -51.97 -3.17 25.14
N LYS A 3 -51.07 -2.64 25.97
CA LYS A 3 -50.18 -1.54 25.58
C LYS A 3 -49.06 -2.06 24.66
N PRO A 4 -48.67 -1.35 23.58
CA PRO A 4 -47.55 -1.76 22.75
C PRO A 4 -46.22 -1.40 23.42
N LYS A 5 -45.24 -2.30 23.29
CA LYS A 5 -43.88 -2.18 23.81
C LYS A 5 -43.04 -1.40 22.79
N VAL A 6 -42.70 -0.15 23.09
CA VAL A 6 -41.82 0.69 22.27
C VAL A 6 -40.38 0.20 22.42
N ALA A 7 -39.73 -0.12 21.30
CA ALA A 7 -38.33 -0.52 21.23
C ALA A 7 -37.39 0.69 21.51
N PRO A 8 -36.19 0.47 22.07
CA PRO A 8 -35.27 1.57 22.38
C PRO A 8 -34.68 2.15 21.09
N ASN A 9 -34.81 3.47 20.97
CA ASN A 9 -34.34 4.26 19.84
C ASN A 9 -32.81 4.20 19.74
N LYS A 10 -32.30 3.75 18.60
CA LYS A 10 -30.88 3.80 18.22
C LYS A 10 -30.51 5.29 18.02
N PRO A 11 -29.43 5.82 18.61
CA PRO A 11 -29.07 7.22 18.37
C PRO A 11 -28.59 7.38 16.94
N GLU A 12 -29.41 8.00 16.10
CA GLU A 12 -29.03 8.53 14.80
C GLU A 12 -27.96 9.59 15.04
N GLY A 13 -26.72 9.27 14.65
CA GLY A 13 -25.63 10.22 14.66
C GLY A 13 -25.99 11.40 13.77
N LYS A 14 -26.02 12.61 14.37
CA LYS A 14 -26.20 13.87 13.65
C LYS A 14 -25.27 13.92 12.42
N PRO A 15 -25.72 14.43 11.27
CA PRO A 15 -24.81 14.70 10.16
C PRO A 15 -23.78 15.73 10.62
N VAL A 16 -22.52 15.31 10.69
CA VAL A 16 -21.40 16.19 10.97
C VAL A 16 -21.28 17.11 9.76
N SER A 17 -21.43 18.41 9.98
CA SER A 17 -21.27 19.43 8.95
C SER A 17 -19.81 19.38 8.45
N VAL A 18 -19.59 18.73 7.32
CA VAL A 18 -18.28 18.68 6.67
C VAL A 18 -18.11 20.05 6.02
N GLN A 19 -17.22 20.88 6.58
CA GLN A 19 -16.84 22.12 5.92
C GLN A 19 -16.36 21.77 4.52
N GLU A 20 -16.88 22.45 3.50
CA GLU A 20 -16.49 22.27 2.11
C GLU A 20 -15.05 22.76 1.96
N LEU A 21 -14.13 21.83 2.20
CA LEU A 21 -12.71 22.08 2.16
C LEU A 21 -12.32 22.15 0.67
N VAL A 22 -11.99 23.33 0.18
CA VAL A 22 -11.48 23.49 -1.19
C VAL A 22 -10.13 22.77 -1.27
N PRO A 23 -9.99 21.68 -2.05
CA PRO A 23 -8.74 20.96 -2.15
C PRO A 23 -7.72 21.84 -2.88
N VAL A 24 -6.61 22.15 -2.22
CA VAL A 24 -5.53 22.93 -2.85
C VAL A 24 -4.81 22.01 -3.83
N GLY A 25 -4.92 22.24 -5.15
CA GLY A 25 -4.09 21.55 -6.15
C GLY A 25 -4.77 20.45 -6.99
N GLY A 26 -6.00 20.65 -7.47
CA GLY A 26 -6.60 19.78 -8.49
C GLY A 26 -7.00 18.37 -8.00
N PHE A 27 -7.03 18.15 -6.69
CA PHE A 27 -7.52 16.91 -6.09
C PHE A 27 -9.01 16.74 -6.35
N LYS A 28 -9.39 15.55 -6.80
CA LYS A 28 -10.80 15.15 -6.97
C LYS A 28 -11.22 14.33 -5.76
N LEU A 29 -12.40 14.61 -5.24
CA LEU A 29 -13.01 13.77 -4.22
C LEU A 29 -13.31 12.40 -4.84
N VAL A 30 -12.68 11.35 -4.32
CA VAL A 30 -12.80 9.97 -4.84
C VAL A 30 -14.00 9.25 -4.23
N ASP A 31 -14.41 9.65 -3.03
CA ASP A 31 -15.58 9.13 -2.34
C ASP A 31 -16.24 10.26 -1.53
N ASN A 32 -17.56 10.37 -1.62
CA ASN A 32 -18.37 11.33 -0.86
C ASN A 32 -18.73 10.82 0.53
N SER A 33 -18.26 9.62 0.90
CA SER A 33 -18.48 9.06 2.23
C SER A 33 -17.52 9.66 3.27
N VAL A 34 -18.07 10.09 4.40
CA VAL A 34 -17.27 10.52 5.55
C VAL A 34 -16.75 9.27 6.26
N VAL A 35 -15.45 9.00 6.12
CA VAL A 35 -14.80 7.89 6.80
C VAL A 35 -14.56 8.25 8.27
N GLN A 36 -15.08 7.42 9.17
CA GLN A 36 -14.91 7.61 10.61
C GLN A 36 -13.60 6.99 11.10
N LEU A 37 -13.02 7.62 12.12
CA LEU A 37 -11.87 7.05 12.82
C LEU A 37 -12.29 5.82 13.63
N ASP A 38 -11.40 4.83 13.70
CA ASP A 38 -11.59 3.68 14.57
C ASP A 38 -11.38 4.04 16.06
N SER A 39 -11.57 3.05 16.94
CA SER A 39 -11.39 3.21 18.39
C SER A 39 -9.96 3.59 18.80
N ARG A 40 -8.98 3.39 17.92
CA ARG A 40 -7.57 3.75 18.10
C ARG A 40 -7.19 5.03 17.34
N LYS A 41 -8.17 5.81 16.87
CA LYS A 41 -7.98 7.05 16.11
C LYS A 41 -7.26 6.85 14.77
N ARG A 42 -7.39 5.69 14.15
CA ARG A 42 -6.84 5.39 12.81
C ARG A 42 -7.90 5.58 11.75
N LEU A 43 -7.49 6.03 10.56
CA LEU A 43 -8.32 6.17 9.38
C LEU A 43 -8.08 4.97 8.45
N ALA A 44 -9.15 4.27 8.06
CA ALA A 44 -9.07 3.15 7.11
C ALA A 44 -9.60 3.60 5.74
N LEU A 45 -8.75 3.61 4.72
CA LEU A 45 -9.08 4.10 3.37
C LEU A 45 -9.78 3.07 2.48
N GLY A 46 -10.08 1.87 3.02
CA GLY A 46 -10.64 0.77 2.24
C GLY A 46 -9.72 0.33 1.11
N ARG A 47 -10.29 0.06 -0.07
CA ARG A 47 -9.54 -0.36 -1.26
C ARG A 47 -9.05 0.88 -2.00
N VAL A 48 -7.74 1.07 -2.04
CA VAL A 48 -7.13 2.18 -2.78
C VAL A 48 -7.01 1.82 -4.27
N PRO A 49 -7.37 2.70 -5.21
CA PRO A 49 -7.23 2.44 -6.64
C PRO A 49 -5.78 2.37 -7.16
N ALA A 50 -4.79 2.85 -6.40
CA ALA A 50 -3.39 2.84 -6.82
C ALA A 50 -2.71 1.49 -6.55
N GLN A 51 -1.92 0.99 -7.50
CA GLN A 51 -0.96 -0.09 -7.27
C GLN A 51 0.24 0.46 -6.48
N CYS A 52 0.10 0.52 -5.16
CA CYS A 52 1.10 1.00 -4.22
C CYS A 52 1.24 0.03 -3.05
N ASP A 53 2.44 -0.02 -2.49
CA ASP A 53 2.75 -0.84 -1.31
C ASP A 53 2.64 -0.03 -0.01
N GLY A 54 2.51 1.29 -0.13
CA GLY A 54 2.32 2.21 1.00
C GLY A 54 2.03 3.63 0.55
N PHE A 55 1.96 4.54 1.52
CA PHE A 55 1.80 5.98 1.30
C PHE A 55 2.81 6.76 2.12
N GLN A 56 3.39 7.79 1.53
CA GLN A 56 3.97 8.88 2.29
C GLN A 56 2.84 9.79 2.78
N VAL A 57 2.96 10.25 4.02
CA VAL A 57 1.94 11.05 4.70
C VAL A 57 2.50 12.44 4.95
N TYR A 58 1.85 13.45 4.38
CA TYR A 58 2.18 14.85 4.57
C TYR A 58 1.03 15.55 5.30
N CYS A 59 1.38 16.51 6.16
CA CYS A 59 0.42 17.38 6.81
C CYS A 59 0.86 18.84 6.60
N ASN A 60 -0.07 19.71 6.22
CA ASN A 60 0.21 21.14 6.13
C ASN A 60 -0.24 21.89 7.40
N GLU A 61 0.10 23.18 7.49
CA GLU A 61 -0.22 24.03 8.65
C GLU A 61 -1.73 24.19 8.89
N VAL A 62 -2.56 23.99 7.86
CA VAL A 62 -4.03 24.06 7.94
C VAL A 62 -4.63 22.72 8.37
N GLY A 63 -3.81 21.69 8.61
CA GLY A 63 -4.24 20.36 9.07
C GLY A 63 -4.77 19.45 7.96
N GLN A 64 -4.54 19.79 6.69
CA GLN A 64 -4.85 18.90 5.58
C GLN A 64 -3.80 17.80 5.48
N ILE A 65 -4.27 16.57 5.30
CA ILE A 65 -3.41 15.40 5.11
C ILE A 65 -3.39 15.04 3.62
N LEU A 66 -2.19 14.93 3.06
CA LEU A 66 -1.95 14.40 1.71
C LEU A 66 -1.30 13.02 1.82
N LEU A 67 -1.84 12.08 1.04
CA LEU A 67 -1.32 10.73 0.93
C LEU A 67 -0.74 10.53 -0.47
N ASP A 68 0.55 10.30 -0.55
CA ASP A 68 1.25 10.07 -1.82
C ASP A 68 1.61 8.58 -1.96
N PRO A 69 1.03 7.84 -2.91
CA PRO A 69 1.29 6.41 -3.05
C PRO A 69 2.75 6.13 -3.43
N ILE A 70 3.38 5.20 -2.72
CA ILE A 70 4.72 4.72 -3.02
C ILE A 70 4.71 3.24 -3.42
N LYS A 71 5.57 2.88 -4.37
CA LYS A 71 5.95 1.49 -4.61
C LYS A 71 7.16 1.17 -3.76
N ALA A 72 7.04 0.17 -2.91
CA ALA A 72 8.16 -0.29 -2.12
C ALA A 72 9.08 -1.10 -3.05
N VAL A 73 10.29 -0.61 -3.27
CA VAL A 73 11.34 -1.46 -3.85
C VAL A 73 11.73 -2.47 -2.77
N PRO A 74 11.59 -3.79 -3.00
CA PRO A 74 12.00 -4.78 -2.01
C PRO A 74 13.47 -4.57 -1.62
N THR A 75 13.78 -4.62 -0.31
CA THR A 75 15.13 -4.36 0.21
C THR A 75 16.20 -5.19 -0.49
N ARG A 76 15.86 -6.44 -0.87
CA ARG A 76 16.78 -7.37 -1.55
C ARG A 76 17.18 -6.90 -2.96
N THR A 77 16.38 -6.07 -3.62
CA THR A 77 16.66 -5.53 -4.95
C THR A 77 17.13 -4.07 -4.94
N LEU A 78 17.12 -3.40 -3.79
CA LEU A 78 17.50 -1.99 -3.66
C LEU A 78 18.95 -1.72 -4.09
N TRP A 79 19.86 -2.67 -3.84
CA TRP A 79 21.27 -2.53 -4.24
C TRP A 79 21.44 -2.48 -5.78
N LEU A 80 20.53 -3.08 -6.55
CA LEU A 80 20.58 -3.03 -8.02
C LEU A 80 20.31 -1.63 -8.55
N ASP A 81 19.51 -0.82 -7.85
CA ASP A 81 19.26 0.57 -8.24
C ASP A 81 20.52 1.44 -8.07
N HIS A 82 21.42 1.06 -7.17
CA HIS A 82 22.72 1.71 -6.99
C HIS A 82 23.81 1.18 -7.93
N HIS A 83 23.60 0.04 -8.59
CA HIS A 83 24.58 -0.63 -9.45
C HIS A 83 24.00 -0.90 -10.85
N PRO A 84 23.96 0.12 -11.74
CA PRO A 84 23.29 0.02 -13.04
C PRO A 84 23.83 -1.10 -13.92
N GLN A 85 25.13 -1.42 -13.81
CA GLN A 85 25.75 -2.53 -14.53
C GLN A 85 25.24 -3.90 -14.05
N ALA A 86 25.12 -4.11 -12.74
CA ALA A 86 24.57 -5.35 -12.18
C ALA A 86 23.08 -5.50 -12.54
N LYS A 87 22.34 -4.38 -12.51
CA LYS A 87 20.93 -4.34 -12.96
C LYS A 87 20.79 -4.75 -14.43
N ALA A 88 21.67 -4.26 -15.31
CA ALA A 88 21.66 -4.63 -16.72
C ALA A 88 21.91 -6.13 -16.93
N GLN A 89 22.88 -6.71 -16.22
CA GLN A 89 23.17 -8.15 -16.29
C GLN A 89 22.01 -9.02 -15.80
N VAL A 90 21.34 -8.62 -14.71
CA VAL A 90 20.15 -9.32 -14.21
C VAL A 90 19.03 -9.27 -15.24
N LEU A 91 18.77 -8.10 -15.84
CA LEU A 91 17.73 -7.95 -16.87
C LEU A 91 18.05 -8.76 -18.13
N GLU A 92 19.31 -8.80 -18.55
CA GLU A 92 19.76 -9.64 -19.67
C GLU A 92 19.55 -11.13 -19.39
N GLY A 93 19.93 -11.59 -18.19
CA GLY A 93 19.69 -12.97 -17.77
C GLY A 93 18.22 -13.34 -17.72
N LEU A 94 17.36 -12.44 -17.23
CA LEU A 94 15.90 -12.63 -17.23
C LEU A 94 15.32 -12.71 -18.65
N ALA A 95 15.83 -11.89 -19.59
CA ALA A 95 15.41 -11.94 -20.99
C ALA A 95 15.86 -13.24 -21.66
N ALA A 96 17.10 -13.67 -21.42
CA ALA A 96 17.61 -14.94 -21.91
C ALA A 96 16.80 -16.14 -21.39
N LEU A 97 16.45 -16.15 -20.09
CA LEU A 97 15.57 -17.16 -19.50
C LEU A 97 14.18 -17.18 -20.15
N ALA A 98 13.58 -16.02 -20.40
CA ALA A 98 12.29 -15.92 -21.08
C ALA A 98 12.34 -16.49 -22.52
N ASP A 99 13.47 -16.34 -23.20
CA ASP A 99 13.75 -16.93 -24.52
C ASP A 99 14.15 -18.41 -24.45
N GLY A 100 14.16 -19.03 -23.27
CA GLY A 100 14.59 -20.42 -23.06
C GLY A 100 16.11 -20.62 -23.15
N ARG A 101 16.90 -19.54 -23.13
CA ARG A 101 18.37 -19.55 -23.13
C ARG A 101 18.88 -19.51 -21.69
N PHE A 102 19.09 -20.69 -21.11
CA PHE A 102 19.76 -20.84 -19.82
C PHE A 102 20.84 -21.91 -19.91
N VAL A 103 21.86 -21.76 -19.07
CA VAL A 103 22.88 -22.79 -18.88
C VAL A 103 22.44 -23.61 -17.67
N THR A 104 22.32 -24.93 -17.85
CA THR A 104 22.17 -25.83 -16.71
C THR A 104 23.50 -25.83 -15.97
N GLY A 105 23.53 -25.17 -14.81
CA GLY A 105 24.66 -25.26 -13.88
C GLY A 105 24.76 -26.65 -13.26
N PRO A 106 25.86 -26.95 -12.56
CA PRO A 106 25.92 -28.13 -11.71
C PRO A 106 24.74 -28.09 -10.73
N ASP A 107 24.22 -29.27 -10.42
CA ASP A 107 23.25 -29.42 -9.34
C ASP A 107 23.92 -28.96 -8.04
N LEU A 108 23.45 -27.84 -7.49
CA LEU A 108 24.01 -27.27 -6.27
C LEU A 108 23.64 -28.11 -5.05
N ASP A 109 22.60 -28.95 -5.16
CA ASP A 109 22.19 -29.91 -4.13
C ASP A 109 23.11 -31.15 -4.12
N ALA A 110 23.96 -31.32 -5.15
CA ALA A 110 24.95 -32.39 -5.21
C ALA A 110 26.26 -32.04 -4.49
N TYR A 111 26.42 -30.81 -4.01
CA TYR A 111 27.51 -30.46 -3.11
C TYR A 111 27.08 -30.79 -1.69
N PRO A 112 27.74 -31.76 -1.01
CA PRO A 112 27.50 -31.94 0.41
C PRO A 112 27.80 -30.62 1.11
N ASP A 113 26.90 -30.18 1.98
CA ASP A 113 27.21 -29.14 2.96
C ASP A 113 28.39 -29.71 3.76
N ASP A 114 29.60 -29.19 3.54
CA ASP A 114 30.77 -29.49 4.36
C ASP A 114 30.55 -28.85 5.76
N ASP A 115 29.56 -29.35 6.49
CA ASP A 115 29.38 -29.18 7.93
C ASP A 115 30.25 -30.24 8.63
N ASP A 116 31.57 -30.11 8.50
CA ASP A 116 32.54 -30.76 9.40
C ASP A 116 33.86 -29.96 9.39
N THR A 117 33.95 -28.92 10.22
CA THR A 117 35.08 -28.62 11.15
C THR A 117 34.84 -27.40 12.02
#